data_AF-A0AB39TGX7-F1
#
_entry.id   AF-A0AB39TGX7-F1
#
_cell.length_a   1.000
_cell.length_b   1.000
_cell.length_c   1.000
_cell.angle_alpha   90.00
_cell.angle_beta   90.00
_cell.angle_gamma   90.00
#
_symmetry.space_group_name_H-M   'P 1'
#
loop_
_entity.id
_entity.type
_entity.pdbx_description
1 polymer ?
#
loop_
_entity_poly.entity_id
_entity_poly.type
_entity_poly.pdbx_seq_one_letter_code
_entity_poly.pdbx_strand_id
1 'polypeptide(L)' 'MIAADIPSAVVSKTMRHSTLAITTNLYGHLLKDSADEAVVALAIVLDRADARLEQPPRGLSRAA' A
#
# COMPACT_ATOMS: atom_id res chain seq x y z
N MET A 1 1.90 -17.21 0.17
CA MET A 1 0.45 -16.99 0.04
C MET A 1 0.03 -15.62 0.55
N ILE A 2 0.23 -15.25 1.83
CA ILE A 2 -0.12 -13.90 2.31
C ILE A 2 0.78 -12.81 1.71
N ALA A 3 2.08 -13.07 1.58
CA ALA A 3 3.01 -12.20 0.84
C ALA A 3 2.83 -12.22 -0.70
N ALA A 4 1.77 -12.86 -1.22
CA ALA A 4 1.50 -13.01 -2.65
C ALA A 4 0.19 -12.35 -3.06
N ASP A 5 -0.24 -11.32 -2.32
CA ASP A 5 -1.50 -10.58 -2.53
C ASP A 5 -2.78 -11.44 -2.48
N ILE A 6 -2.73 -12.58 -1.80
CA ILE A 6 -3.91 -13.43 -1.60
C ILE A 6 -4.73 -12.89 -0.41
N PRO A 7 -6.03 -12.55 -0.60
CA PRO A 7 -6.87 -12.05 0.48
C PRO A 7 -6.91 -13.01 1.68
N SER A 8 -6.83 -12.47 2.90
CA SER A 8 -6.78 -13.24 4.15
C SER A 8 -7.96 -14.21 4.32
N ALA A 9 -9.13 -13.88 3.79
CA ALA A 9 -10.30 -14.77 3.76
C ALA A 9 -10.08 -16.04 2.92
N VAL A 10 -9.37 -15.93 1.78
CA VAL A 10 -9.01 -17.07 0.93
C VAL A 10 -8.01 -17.97 1.66
N VAL A 11 -7.03 -17.37 2.34
CA VAL A 11 -6.05 -18.10 3.15
C VAL A 11 -6.73 -18.84 4.30
N SER A 12 -7.62 -18.16 5.03
CA SER A 12 -8.42 -18.74 6.12
C SER A 12 -9.23 -19.93 5.66
N LYS A 13 -9.92 -19.82 4.51
CA LYS A 13 -10.74 -20.90 3.97
C LYS A 13 -9.91 -22.08 3.47
N THR A 14 -8.78 -21.81 2.82
CA THR A 14 -7.85 -22.84 2.31
C THR A 14 -7.26 -23.67 3.46
N MET A 15 -6.87 -23.00 4.55
CA MET A 15 -6.33 -23.62 5.76
C MET A 15 -7.42 -24.20 6.68
N ARG A 16 -8.70 -24.03 6.32
CA ARG A 16 -9.87 -24.50 7.09
C ARG A 16 -9.92 -23.96 8.53
N HIS A 17 -9.41 -22.75 8.75
CA HIS A 17 -9.56 -22.09 10.04
C HIS A 17 -11.04 -21.78 10.30
N SER A 18 -11.51 -22.07 11.50
CA SER A 18 -12.90 -21.86 11.89
C SER A 18 -13.29 -20.38 11.95
N THR A 19 -12.31 -19.49 12.14
CA THR A 19 -12.50 -18.03 12.15
C THR A 19 -11.34 -17.32 11.46
N LEU A 20 -11.63 -16.11 10.96
CA LEU A 20 -10.60 -15.24 10.38
C LEU A 20 -9.57 -14.79 11.43
N ALA A 21 -9.99 -14.65 12.68
CA ALA A 21 -9.12 -14.25 13.80
C ALA A 21 -7.93 -15.20 14.01
N ILE A 22 -8.12 -16.51 13.83
CA ILE A 22 -7.03 -17.50 13.87
C ILE A 22 -5.98 -17.19 12.80
N THR A 23 -6.44 -16.87 11.59
CA THR A 23 -5.58 -16.55 10.44
C THR A 23 -4.81 -15.25 10.68
N THR A 24 -5.47 -14.21 11.18
CA THR A 24 -4.82 -12.94 11.52
C THR A 24 -3.83 -13.07 12.67
N ASN A 25 -4.12 -13.88 13.69
CA ASN A 25 -3.19 -14.12 14.79
C ASN A 25 -1.93 -14.86 14.33
N LEU A 26 -2.08 -15.87 13.46
CA LEU A 26 -0.95 -16.64 12.92
C LEU A 26 -0.11 -15.83 11.94
N TYR A 27 -0.75 -15.05 11.07
CA TYR A 27 -0.07 -14.45 9.92
C TYR A 27 -0.07 -12.93 9.87
N GLY A 28 -0.66 -12.25 10.86
CA GLY A 28 -0.72 -10.78 10.90
C GLY A 28 0.66 -10.13 10.86
N HIS A 29 1.70 -10.80 11.36
CA HIS A 29 3.08 -10.32 11.26
C HIS A 29 3.58 -10.23 9.82
N LEU A 30 3.13 -11.13 8.92
CA LEU A 30 3.46 -11.08 7.49
C LEU A 30 2.72 -9.95 6.77
N LEU A 31 1.62 -9.46 7.35
CA LEU A 31 0.85 -8.35 6.78
C LEU A 31 1.50 -7.00 7.09
N LYS A 32 2.35 -6.93 8.13
CA LYS A 32 3.00 -5.69 8.55
C LYS A 32 3.87 -5.11 7.44
N ASP A 33 4.76 -5.92 6.89
CA ASP A 33 5.71 -5.47 5.85
C ASP A 33 4.97 -4.98 4.60
N SER A 34 3.93 -5.72 4.17
CA SER A 34 3.09 -5.31 3.02
C SER A 34 2.27 -4.05 3.30
N ALA A 35 1.80 -3.86 4.53
CA ALA A 35 1.09 -2.64 4.92
C ALA A 35 2.03 -1.42 4.92
N ASP A 36 3.24 -1.58 5.46
CA ASP A 36 4.26 -0.54 5.50
C ASP A 36 4.66 -0.14 4.06
N GLU A 37 4.89 -1.12 3.17
CA GLU A 37 5.16 -0.86 1.74
C GLU A 37 4.03 -0.11 1.04
N ALA A 38 2.77 -0.50 1.28
CA ALA A 38 1.61 0.16 0.68
C ALA A 38 1.48 1.62 1.15
N VAL A 39 1.72 1.89 2.44
CA VAL A 39 1.70 3.25 3.01
C VAL A 39 2.82 4.10 2.39
N VAL A 40 4.03 3.56 2.27
CA VAL A 40 5.17 4.26 1.64
C VAL A 40 4.87 4.57 0.18
N ALA A 41 4.30 3.62 -0.57
CA ALA A 41 3.94 3.83 -1.96
C ALA A 41 2.89 4.95 -2.12
N LEU A 42 1.87 4.97 -1.24
CA LEU A 42 0.86 6.02 -1.21
C LEU A 42 1.47 7.39 -0.88
N ALA A 43 2.33 7.46 0.14
CA ALA A 43 3.03 8.70 0.51
C ALA A 43 3.82 9.27 -0.68
N ILE A 44 4.61 8.43 -1.36
CA ILE A 44 5.39 8.84 -2.55
C ILE A 44 4.48 9.41 -3.65
N VAL A 45 3.31 8.82 -3.88
CA VAL A 45 2.37 9.29 -4.90
C VAL A 45 1.76 10.63 -4.51
N LEU A 46 1.41 10.80 -3.23
CA LEU A 46 0.90 12.07 -2.70
C LEU A 46 1.96 13.17 -2.77
N ASP A 47 3.20 12.91 -2.34
CA ASP A 47 4.30 13.88 -2.40
C ASP A 47 4.57 14.34 -3.84
N ARG A 48 4.51 13.41 -4.81
CA ARG A 48 4.64 13.75 -6.25
C ARG A 48 3.48 14.58 -6.76
N ALA A 49 2.26 14.32 -6.27
CA ALA A 49 1.08 15.10 -6.64
C ALA A 49 1.21 16.54 -6.11
N ASP A 50 1.62 16.70 -4.85
CA ASP A 50 1.82 18.01 -4.22
C ASP A 50 2.94 18.80 -4.92
N ALA A 51 4.09 18.17 -5.19
CA ALA A 51 5.19 18.80 -5.93
C ALA A 51 4.81 19.22 -7.36
N ARG A 52 3.78 18.60 -7.95
CA ARG A 52 3.24 19.00 -9.26
C ARG A 52 2.30 20.21 -9.13
N LEU A 53 1.57 20.32 -8.03
CA LEU A 53 0.71 21.47 -7.74
C LEU A 53 1.53 22.71 -7.38
N GLU A 54 2.67 22.54 -6.72
CA GLU A 54 3.58 23.63 -6.35
C GLU A 54 4.47 24.10 -7.51
N GLN A 55 4.54 23.38 -8.62
CA GLN A 55 5.30 23.82 -9.80
C GLN A 55 4.65 25.05 -10.45
N PRO A 56 5.34 26.21 -10.51
CA PRO A 56 4.83 27.36 -11.23
C PRO A 56 4.73 27.04 -12.73
N PRO A 57 3.81 27.70 -13.47
CA PRO A 57 3.63 27.43 -14.89
C PRO A 57 4.95 27.62 -15.64
N ARG A 58 5.47 26.53 -16.22
CA ARG A 58 6.65 26.53 -17.11
C ARG A 58 6.30 27.22 -18.43
N GLY A 59 6.13 28.54 -18.38
CA GLY A 59 5.75 29.35 -19.55
C GLY A 59 6.20 30.81 -19.51
N LEU A 60 6.79 31.30 -18.41
CA LEU A 60 7.09 32.73 -18.23
C LEU A 60 8.59 33.04 -18.08
N SER A 61 9.49 32.17 -18.55
CA SER A 61 10.94 32.44 -18.55
C SER A 61 11.53 32.32 -19.95
N ARG A 62 11.08 33.18 -20.87
CA ARG A 62 11.84 33.56 -22.07
C ARG A 62 11.28 34.82 -22.76
N ALA A 63 11.32 35.97 -22.09
CA ALA A 63 11.19 37.28 -22.75
C ALA A 63 11.58 38.41 -21.79
N ALA A 64 12.87 38.76 -21.74
CA ALA A 64 13.38 40.10 -21.41
C ALA A 64 14.87 40.13 -21.73
#